data_AF-A0A4Q3VKL3-F1
#
_entry.id   AF-A0A4Q3VKL3-F1
#
_cell.length_a   1.000
_cell.length_b   1.000
_cell.length_c   1.000
_cell.angle_alpha   90.00
_cell.angle_beta   90.00
_cell.angle_gamma   90.00
#
_symmetry.space_group_name_H-M   'P 1'
#
loop_
_entity.id
_entity.type
_entity.pdbx_description
1 polymer ?
#
loop_
_entity_poly.entity_id
_entity_poly.type
_entity_poly.pdbx_seq_one_letter_code
_entity_poly.pdbx_strand_id
1 'polypeptide(L)'
;FKNHPSVVIWSMGNECGDGSNLRAAEKAVRALDPTRPTHYEAFGEGKGNPASIDSHMYTQPDELERIAKNPALTKPMYLCEYAHAMNNSMGSIGEYNDLFDKYPELMGGAIWEWEDQGLWNRRDPKRPYLAYGGGFGDKPNDQYFIHKGVVFSDRSPKPHFPEVKRAYQWIGFKDLGDGKVLVKNRFAFTDLSRYTFRWTIVSDDGLVASGEAPSFALAPGAEREMTLELPRIKVKPGTSLYLNLAATLKADERWAAKGWEIANAQFLLKDAPSEAATITKGDLNLQTSSAGDLRITGGTFALAFDHATGGLTELSRGGRNLLLPGGGPTLHLWRAQHRNDDG
;
A
#
# COMPACT_ATOMS: atom_id res chain seq x y z
N PHE A 1 -11.75 10.67 -30.73
CA PHE A 1 -10.52 10.25 -30.01
C PHE A 1 -9.52 9.42 -30.83
N LYS A 2 -9.86 8.90 -32.03
CA LYS A 2 -8.97 7.99 -32.80
C LYS A 2 -7.57 8.50 -33.16
N ASN A 3 -7.38 9.83 -33.22
CA ASN A 3 -6.09 10.44 -33.53
C ASN A 3 -5.24 10.73 -32.27
N HIS A 4 -5.68 10.32 -31.07
CA HIS A 4 -4.92 10.53 -29.84
C HIS A 4 -4.00 9.33 -29.58
N PRO A 5 -2.67 9.51 -29.51
CA PRO A 5 -1.74 8.41 -29.24
C PRO A 5 -1.82 7.91 -27.80
N SER A 6 -2.34 8.72 -26.87
CA SER A 6 -2.56 8.34 -25.47
C SER A 6 -3.73 7.37 -25.27
N VAL A 7 -4.66 7.31 -26.24
CA VAL A 7 -5.74 6.33 -26.22
C VAL A 7 -5.19 5.07 -26.85
N VAL A 8 -5.11 3.98 -26.09
CA VAL A 8 -4.51 2.71 -26.54
C VAL A 8 -5.48 1.53 -26.56
N ILE A 9 -6.62 1.64 -25.86
CA ILE A 9 -7.67 0.61 -25.78
C ILE A 9 -9.03 1.29 -25.96
N TRP A 10 -9.95 0.63 -26.67
CA TRP A 10 -11.36 1.02 -26.71
C TRP A 10 -12.18 0.16 -25.74
N SER A 11 -12.81 0.78 -24.75
CA SER A 11 -13.86 0.12 -23.95
C SER A 11 -15.21 0.27 -24.65
N MET A 12 -16.02 -0.80 -24.66
CA MET A 12 -17.37 -0.77 -25.24
C MET A 12 -18.44 -0.24 -24.27
N GLY A 13 -18.13 -0.09 -22.99
CA GLY A 13 -19.07 0.35 -21.97
C GLY A 13 -18.72 -0.15 -20.56
N ASN A 14 -19.68 -0.09 -19.65
CA ASN A 14 -19.56 -0.59 -18.27
C ASN A 14 -20.90 -1.17 -17.81
N GLU A 15 -20.91 -2.39 -17.25
CA GLU A 15 -22.06 -3.00 -16.55
C GLU A 15 -23.43 -2.89 -17.27
N CYS A 16 -23.45 -2.92 -18.61
CA CYS A 16 -24.67 -2.83 -19.41
C CYS A 16 -25.12 -4.20 -19.96
N GLY A 17 -24.54 -5.29 -19.45
CA GLY A 17 -24.75 -6.66 -19.93
C GLY A 17 -24.15 -6.93 -21.31
N ASP A 18 -24.25 -8.18 -21.76
CA ASP A 18 -23.94 -8.60 -23.13
C ASP A 18 -25.20 -8.61 -24.01
N GLY A 19 -25.07 -8.21 -25.26
CA GLY A 19 -26.19 -8.17 -26.20
C GLY A 19 -25.78 -7.87 -27.64
N SER A 20 -26.71 -8.13 -28.57
CA SER A 20 -26.48 -7.97 -30.02
C SER A 20 -26.04 -6.56 -30.41
N ASN A 21 -26.54 -5.53 -29.72
CA ASN A 21 -26.15 -4.13 -29.95
C ASN A 21 -24.67 -3.89 -29.64
N LEU A 22 -24.19 -4.35 -28.48
CA LEU A 22 -22.79 -4.18 -28.06
C LEU A 22 -21.85 -5.00 -28.96
N ARG A 23 -22.25 -6.23 -29.33
CA ARG A 23 -21.48 -7.06 -30.27
C ARG A 23 -21.42 -6.47 -31.68
N ALA A 24 -22.49 -5.84 -32.15
CA ALA A 24 -22.49 -5.12 -33.43
C ALA A 24 -21.61 -3.86 -33.35
N ALA A 25 -21.65 -3.12 -32.24
CA ALA A 25 -20.80 -1.96 -32.00
C ALA A 25 -19.31 -2.36 -31.94
N GLU A 26 -18.97 -3.46 -31.26
CA GLU A 26 -17.61 -4.01 -31.17
C GLU A 26 -17.04 -4.28 -32.57
N LYS A 27 -17.81 -4.99 -33.40
CA LYS A 27 -17.45 -5.28 -34.79
C LYS A 27 -17.22 -3.99 -35.60
N ALA A 28 -18.11 -3.00 -35.43
CA ALA A 28 -18.00 -1.72 -36.13
C ALA A 28 -16.75 -0.94 -35.68
N VAL A 29 -16.46 -0.89 -34.37
CA VAL A 29 -15.28 -0.21 -33.81
C VAL A 29 -14.00 -0.85 -34.34
N ARG A 30 -13.87 -2.19 -34.31
CA ARG A 30 -12.68 -2.87 -34.86
C ARG A 30 -12.50 -2.66 -36.36
N ALA A 31 -13.59 -2.55 -37.12
CA ALA A 31 -13.52 -2.26 -38.55
C ALA A 31 -13.08 -0.80 -38.83
N LEU A 32 -13.51 0.14 -37.99
CA LEU A 32 -13.17 1.56 -38.12
C LEU A 32 -11.75 1.89 -37.65
N ASP A 33 -11.27 1.20 -36.62
CA ASP A 33 -9.94 1.38 -36.06
C ASP A 33 -9.30 0.03 -35.70
N PRO A 34 -8.57 -0.61 -36.64
CA PRO A 34 -7.86 -1.85 -36.38
C PRO A 34 -6.55 -1.64 -35.59
N THR A 35 -6.17 -0.40 -35.26
CA THR A 35 -4.88 -0.08 -34.64
C THR A 35 -4.87 -0.25 -33.12
N ARG A 36 -6.04 -0.47 -32.50
CA ARG A 36 -6.20 -0.58 -31.04
C ARG A 36 -7.06 -1.79 -30.66
N PRO A 37 -6.70 -2.53 -29.59
CA PRO A 37 -7.56 -3.56 -29.04
C PRO A 37 -8.85 -2.99 -28.45
N THR A 38 -9.89 -3.82 -28.47
CA THR A 38 -11.16 -3.60 -27.77
C THR A 38 -11.20 -4.38 -26.46
N HIS A 39 -11.96 -3.85 -25.50
CA HIS A 39 -12.24 -4.45 -24.20
C HIS A 39 -13.70 -4.17 -23.81
N TYR A 40 -14.34 -5.13 -23.12
CA TYR A 40 -15.58 -4.91 -22.39
C TYR A 40 -15.79 -6.06 -21.42
N GLU A 41 -15.92 -5.76 -20.12
CA GLU A 41 -15.98 -6.78 -19.08
C GLU A 41 -17.18 -7.71 -19.24
N ALA A 42 -18.37 -7.19 -19.55
CA ALA A 42 -19.57 -8.01 -19.60
C ALA A 42 -19.61 -9.00 -20.79
N PHE A 43 -18.64 -8.95 -21.71
CA PHE A 43 -18.45 -10.02 -22.70
C PHE A 43 -17.83 -11.30 -22.10
N GLY A 44 -17.34 -11.25 -20.87
CA GLY A 44 -16.63 -12.34 -20.20
C GLY A 44 -15.28 -12.64 -20.85
N GLU A 45 -14.85 -13.89 -20.73
CA GLU A 45 -13.52 -14.34 -21.18
C GLU A 45 -13.58 -15.46 -22.25
N GLY A 46 -12.43 -15.70 -22.90
CA GLY A 46 -12.25 -16.82 -23.82
C GLY A 46 -12.95 -16.66 -25.17
N LYS A 47 -13.36 -17.79 -25.76
CA LYS A 47 -13.84 -17.86 -27.16
C LYS A 47 -15.15 -17.11 -27.41
N GLY A 48 -15.98 -16.93 -26.39
CA GLY A 48 -17.27 -16.25 -26.48
C GLY A 48 -17.16 -14.71 -26.46
N ASN A 49 -16.06 -14.20 -25.94
CA ASN A 49 -15.75 -12.77 -25.90
C ASN A 49 -15.34 -12.32 -27.32
N PRO A 50 -16.05 -11.36 -27.96
CA PRO A 50 -15.68 -10.84 -29.27
C PRO A 50 -14.53 -9.81 -29.21
N ALA A 51 -14.27 -9.22 -28.04
CA ALA A 51 -13.24 -8.22 -27.85
C ALA A 51 -11.83 -8.82 -27.89
N SER A 52 -10.82 -7.95 -28.00
CA SER A 52 -9.41 -8.36 -28.12
C SER A 52 -8.76 -8.72 -26.78
N ILE A 53 -9.35 -8.29 -25.67
CA ILE A 53 -8.86 -8.44 -24.29
C ILE A 53 -9.94 -9.13 -23.46
N ASP A 54 -9.55 -10.12 -22.66
CA ASP A 54 -10.41 -10.68 -21.62
C ASP A 54 -10.33 -9.79 -20.38
N SER A 55 -11.44 -9.63 -19.66
CA SER A 55 -11.46 -8.73 -18.51
C SER A 55 -12.48 -9.11 -17.49
N HIS A 56 -12.11 -8.84 -16.24
CA HIS A 56 -12.97 -8.93 -15.07
C HIS A 56 -12.94 -7.64 -14.25
N MET A 57 -13.89 -7.52 -13.33
CA MET A 57 -13.85 -6.60 -12.20
C MET A 57 -13.66 -7.39 -10.90
N TYR A 58 -12.84 -6.87 -9.98
CA TYR A 58 -12.70 -7.35 -8.60
C TYR A 58 -12.33 -8.84 -8.42
N THR A 59 -11.65 -9.46 -9.38
CA THR A 59 -11.12 -10.84 -9.26
C THR A 59 -10.06 -10.92 -8.16
N GLN A 60 -10.20 -11.88 -7.24
CA GLN A 60 -9.24 -12.10 -6.15
C GLN A 60 -7.88 -12.63 -6.65
N PRO A 61 -6.76 -12.42 -5.94
CA PRO A 61 -5.44 -12.83 -6.39
C PRO A 61 -5.30 -14.33 -6.69
N ASP A 62 -5.92 -15.19 -5.89
CA ASP A 62 -5.87 -16.65 -6.08
C ASP A 62 -6.58 -17.08 -7.38
N GLU A 63 -7.74 -16.49 -7.67
CA GLU A 63 -8.46 -16.74 -8.92
C GLU A 63 -7.74 -16.13 -10.12
N LEU A 64 -7.16 -14.94 -9.97
CA LEU A 64 -6.36 -14.31 -11.01
C LEU A 64 -5.16 -15.19 -11.42
N GLU A 65 -4.51 -15.84 -10.45
CA GLU A 65 -3.43 -16.79 -10.74
C GLU A 65 -3.96 -18.05 -11.46
N ARG A 66 -5.17 -18.51 -11.16
CA ARG A 66 -5.80 -19.63 -11.90
C ARG A 66 -6.10 -19.25 -13.35
N ILE A 67 -6.63 -18.06 -13.58
CA ILE A 67 -6.87 -17.49 -14.92
C ILE A 67 -5.57 -17.46 -15.72
N ALA A 68 -4.49 -16.93 -15.12
CA ALA A 68 -3.18 -16.85 -15.79
C ALA A 68 -2.62 -18.22 -16.21
N LYS A 69 -2.95 -19.29 -15.47
CA LYS A 69 -2.49 -20.65 -15.75
C LYS A 69 -3.42 -21.43 -16.69
N ASN A 70 -4.57 -20.87 -17.09
CA ASN A 70 -5.56 -21.59 -17.86
C ASN A 70 -5.23 -21.57 -19.37
N PRO A 71 -4.81 -22.69 -19.98
CA PRO A 71 -4.42 -22.72 -21.38
C PRO A 71 -5.59 -22.53 -22.37
N ALA A 72 -6.85 -22.59 -21.88
CA ALA A 72 -8.02 -22.32 -22.70
C ALA A 72 -8.24 -20.81 -22.95
N LEU A 73 -7.69 -19.96 -22.09
CA LEU A 73 -7.70 -18.51 -22.23
C LEU A 73 -6.48 -18.08 -23.03
N THR A 74 -6.70 -17.45 -24.17
CA THR A 74 -5.65 -17.15 -25.17
C THR A 74 -5.46 -15.66 -25.41
N LYS A 75 -6.28 -14.83 -24.76
CA LYS A 75 -6.18 -13.39 -24.77
C LYS A 75 -5.56 -12.93 -23.45
N PRO A 76 -4.90 -11.76 -23.43
CA PRO A 76 -4.47 -11.20 -22.17
C PRO A 76 -5.67 -10.84 -21.29
N MET A 77 -5.50 -11.02 -19.98
CA MET A 77 -6.45 -10.62 -18.96
C MET A 77 -6.12 -9.22 -18.44
N TYR A 78 -7.13 -8.34 -18.41
CA TYR A 78 -7.07 -6.99 -17.87
C TYR A 78 -8.11 -6.82 -16.76
N LEU A 79 -7.70 -6.40 -15.57
CA LEU A 79 -8.65 -6.05 -14.53
C LEU A 79 -9.11 -4.60 -14.71
N CYS A 80 -10.23 -4.41 -15.40
CA CYS A 80 -10.74 -3.07 -15.67
C CYS A 80 -11.15 -2.30 -14.40
N GLU A 81 -11.46 -3.02 -13.32
CA GLU A 81 -11.55 -2.50 -11.96
C GLU A 81 -10.95 -3.55 -11.00
N TYR A 82 -10.06 -3.13 -10.12
CA TYR A 82 -9.55 -3.98 -9.04
C TYR A 82 -9.18 -3.14 -7.82
N ALA A 83 -8.88 -3.81 -6.70
CA ALA A 83 -8.46 -3.18 -5.46
C ALA A 83 -9.33 -1.96 -5.10
N HIS A 84 -10.56 -2.23 -4.64
CA HIS A 84 -11.53 -1.18 -4.34
C HIS A 84 -11.04 -0.29 -3.16
N ALA A 85 -10.69 0.96 -3.43
CA ALA A 85 -9.98 1.87 -2.52
C ALA A 85 -10.89 2.63 -1.53
N MET A 86 -12.06 2.06 -1.22
CA MET A 86 -13.02 2.69 -0.33
C MET A 86 -12.56 2.72 1.11
N ASN A 87 -12.67 3.90 1.73
CA ASN A 87 -12.25 4.14 3.11
C ASN A 87 -10.79 3.70 3.37
N ASN A 88 -10.58 2.73 4.27
CA ASN A 88 -9.29 2.13 4.59
C ASN A 88 -9.24 0.73 3.96
N SER A 89 -8.53 0.58 2.85
CA SER A 89 -8.57 -0.63 2.00
C SER A 89 -7.19 -0.92 1.37
N MET A 90 -7.17 -1.48 0.15
CA MET A 90 -5.98 -1.70 -0.69
C MET A 90 -4.98 -2.75 -0.17
N GLY A 91 -5.39 -3.63 0.74
CA GLY A 91 -4.49 -4.58 1.41
C GLY A 91 -3.67 -5.49 0.49
N SER A 92 -4.25 -5.97 -0.62
CA SER A 92 -3.59 -6.94 -1.52
C SER A 92 -2.90 -6.33 -2.75
N ILE A 93 -2.70 -5.00 -2.81
CA ILE A 93 -2.15 -4.38 -4.03
C ILE A 93 -0.77 -4.95 -4.41
N GLY A 94 0.07 -5.28 -3.43
CA GLY A 94 1.36 -5.94 -3.64
C GLY A 94 1.22 -7.33 -4.27
N GLU A 95 0.28 -8.14 -3.78
CA GLU A 95 0.01 -9.50 -4.30
C GLU A 95 -0.43 -9.46 -5.76
N TYR A 96 -1.31 -8.52 -6.13
CA TYR A 96 -1.68 -8.30 -7.54
C TYR A 96 -0.47 -7.92 -8.39
N ASN A 97 0.37 -6.99 -7.91
CA ASN A 97 1.54 -6.55 -8.65
C ASN A 97 2.55 -7.68 -8.87
N ASP A 98 2.74 -8.55 -7.88
CA ASP A 98 3.59 -9.73 -8.00
C ASP A 98 3.05 -10.71 -9.05
N LEU A 99 1.72 -10.86 -9.16
CA LEU A 99 1.10 -11.67 -10.22
C LEU A 99 1.27 -11.04 -11.61
N PHE A 100 1.08 -9.73 -11.74
CA PHE A 100 1.29 -9.00 -12.99
C PHE A 100 2.76 -9.10 -13.48
N ASP A 101 3.72 -9.08 -12.57
CA ASP A 101 5.14 -9.26 -12.90
C ASP A 101 5.48 -10.72 -13.27
N LYS A 102 4.74 -11.69 -12.74
CA LYS A 102 5.01 -13.13 -12.87
C LYS A 102 4.42 -13.75 -14.13
N TYR A 103 3.23 -13.33 -14.53
CA TYR A 103 2.46 -13.97 -15.62
C TYR A 103 2.29 -13.03 -16.83
N PRO A 104 2.85 -13.36 -18.01
CA PRO A 104 2.68 -12.55 -19.21
C PRO A 104 1.22 -12.50 -19.72
N GLU A 105 0.38 -13.43 -19.29
CA GLU A 105 -1.06 -13.46 -19.58
C GLU A 105 -1.81 -12.31 -18.88
N LEU A 106 -1.25 -11.71 -17.82
CA LEU A 106 -1.88 -10.65 -17.05
C LEU A 106 -1.31 -9.28 -17.45
N MET A 107 -2.18 -8.39 -17.95
CA MET A 107 -1.77 -7.05 -18.38
C MET A 107 -1.70 -6.00 -17.27
N GLY A 108 -2.13 -6.35 -16.06
CA GLY A 108 -2.36 -5.41 -14.97
C GLY A 108 -3.85 -5.07 -14.80
N GLY A 109 -4.11 -3.92 -14.17
CA GLY A 109 -5.47 -3.46 -13.91
C GLY A 109 -5.57 -1.98 -13.57
N ALA A 110 -6.80 -1.48 -13.47
CA ALA A 110 -7.10 -0.13 -13.01
C ALA A 110 -7.71 -0.16 -11.60
N ILE A 111 -7.06 0.52 -10.67
CA ILE A 111 -7.55 0.67 -9.29
C ILE A 111 -8.88 1.44 -9.31
N TRP A 112 -9.87 0.95 -8.58
CA TRP A 112 -11.14 1.65 -8.39
C TRP A 112 -11.15 2.42 -7.08
N GLU A 113 -11.03 3.74 -7.05
CA GLU A 113 -10.84 4.69 -8.16
C GLU A 113 -9.90 5.83 -7.73
N TRP A 114 -9.75 6.88 -8.55
CA TRP A 114 -8.78 7.95 -8.26
C TRP A 114 -9.16 8.80 -7.04
N GLU A 115 -10.32 9.46 -7.05
CA GLU A 115 -10.68 10.54 -6.12
C GLU A 115 -12.04 10.27 -5.45
N ASP A 116 -12.15 10.55 -4.15
CA ASP A 116 -13.46 10.54 -3.47
C ASP A 116 -14.39 11.58 -4.06
N GLN A 117 -15.63 11.19 -4.35
CA GLN A 117 -16.60 12.07 -5.00
C GLN A 117 -17.43 12.89 -4.00
N GLY A 118 -16.82 13.27 -2.87
CA GLY A 118 -17.45 14.09 -1.84
C GLY A 118 -17.61 15.56 -2.28
N LEU A 119 -18.71 16.19 -1.86
CA LEU A 119 -19.00 17.59 -2.15
C LEU A 119 -19.05 18.42 -0.87
N TRP A 120 -18.41 19.58 -0.85
CA TRP A 120 -18.53 20.49 0.28
C TRP A 120 -19.96 21.00 0.42
N ASN A 121 -20.64 20.61 1.50
CA ASN A 121 -21.88 21.24 1.92
C ASN A 121 -21.55 22.40 2.85
N ARG A 122 -21.96 23.61 2.44
CA ARG A 122 -21.76 24.86 3.18
C ARG A 122 -23.08 25.58 3.44
N ARG A 123 -24.22 24.86 3.44
CA ARG A 123 -25.55 25.44 3.71
C ARG A 123 -25.66 26.02 5.11
N ASP A 124 -24.99 25.42 6.08
CA ASP A 124 -24.68 26.04 7.37
C ASP A 124 -23.21 26.50 7.37
N PRO A 125 -22.93 27.81 7.26
CA PRO A 125 -21.57 28.34 7.29
C PRO A 125 -20.79 28.04 8.57
N LYS A 126 -21.47 27.77 9.70
CA LYS A 126 -20.82 27.41 10.98
C LYS A 126 -20.41 25.95 11.04
N ARG A 127 -20.91 25.11 10.13
CA ARG A 127 -20.65 23.68 10.09
C ARG A 127 -20.51 23.20 8.63
N PRO A 128 -19.48 23.66 7.90
CA PRO A 128 -19.15 23.07 6.61
C PRO A 128 -18.69 21.62 6.81
N TYR A 129 -19.12 20.73 5.92
CA TYR A 129 -18.67 19.33 5.91
C TYR A 129 -18.58 18.79 4.49
N LEU A 130 -17.78 17.75 4.32
CA LEU A 130 -17.75 16.98 3.08
C LEU A 130 -18.95 16.02 3.09
N ALA A 131 -19.89 16.26 2.19
CA ALA A 131 -21.12 15.50 2.07
C ALA A 131 -20.97 14.34 1.08
N TYR A 132 -21.65 13.25 1.40
CA TYR A 132 -21.94 12.13 0.52
C TYR A 132 -23.47 12.01 0.31
N GLY A 133 -23.97 10.92 -0.29
CA GLY A 133 -25.40 10.70 -0.50
C GLY A 133 -26.26 10.97 0.75
N GLY A 134 -27.35 11.72 0.58
CA GLY A 134 -28.21 12.19 1.66
C GLY A 134 -27.71 13.46 2.38
N GLY A 135 -26.44 13.82 2.20
CA GLY A 135 -25.84 15.03 2.77
C GLY A 135 -26.43 16.33 2.24
N PHE A 136 -27.26 16.29 1.18
CA PHE A 136 -28.02 17.43 0.66
C PHE A 136 -29.55 17.26 0.78
N GLY A 137 -30.01 16.18 1.41
CA GLY A 137 -31.44 15.83 1.53
C GLY A 137 -31.99 15.01 0.36
N ASP A 138 -31.14 14.59 -0.56
CA ASP A 138 -31.43 13.75 -1.73
C ASP A 138 -31.91 12.34 -1.35
N LYS A 139 -32.92 11.85 -2.09
CA LYS A 139 -33.52 10.51 -1.92
C LYS A 139 -34.03 9.96 -3.28
N PRO A 140 -33.84 8.66 -3.57
CA PRO A 140 -32.99 7.70 -2.84
C PRO A 140 -31.51 8.08 -2.93
N ASN A 141 -30.66 7.49 -2.07
CA ASN A 141 -29.21 7.66 -2.11
C ASN A 141 -28.47 6.44 -1.56
N ASP A 142 -27.23 6.21 -2.03
CA ASP A 142 -26.33 5.13 -1.59
C ASP A 142 -25.25 5.62 -0.62
N GLN A 143 -25.56 6.69 0.11
CA GLN A 143 -24.73 7.21 1.21
C GLN A 143 -23.26 7.40 0.80
N TYR A 144 -22.34 6.81 1.58
CA TYR A 144 -20.90 6.99 1.49
C TYR A 144 -20.24 6.09 0.42
N PHE A 145 -21.01 5.35 -0.39
CA PHE A 145 -20.51 4.48 -1.47
C PHE A 145 -19.68 5.22 -2.53
N ILE A 146 -19.73 6.55 -2.56
CA ILE A 146 -18.96 7.40 -3.48
C ILE A 146 -17.54 7.74 -2.98
N HIS A 147 -17.15 7.30 -1.79
CA HIS A 147 -15.82 7.55 -1.20
C HIS A 147 -14.85 6.39 -1.48
N LYS A 148 -14.49 6.23 -2.75
CA LYS A 148 -13.69 5.10 -3.27
C LYS A 148 -12.32 5.53 -3.80
N GLY A 149 -11.87 6.74 -3.48
CA GLY A 149 -10.64 7.31 -4.02
C GLY A 149 -9.35 6.78 -3.38
N VAL A 150 -8.29 6.67 -4.17
CA VAL A 150 -6.91 6.61 -3.69
C VAL A 150 -6.49 7.94 -3.05
N VAL A 151 -7.11 9.06 -3.47
CA VAL A 151 -6.99 10.39 -2.85
C VAL A 151 -8.33 10.87 -2.29
N PHE A 152 -8.28 11.79 -1.33
CA PHE A 152 -9.47 12.49 -0.83
C PHE A 152 -10.04 13.46 -1.89
N SER A 153 -11.23 14.01 -1.65
CA SER A 153 -11.92 14.96 -2.58
C SER A 153 -11.20 16.28 -2.82
N ASP A 154 -10.13 16.57 -2.07
CA ASP A 154 -9.24 17.71 -2.28
C ASP A 154 -7.90 17.31 -2.95
N ARG A 155 -7.81 16.06 -3.42
CA ARG A 155 -6.62 15.38 -3.96
C ARG A 155 -5.48 15.14 -2.96
N SER A 156 -5.68 15.38 -1.67
CA SER A 156 -4.67 14.96 -0.70
C SER A 156 -4.55 13.43 -0.66
N PRO A 157 -3.33 12.88 -0.56
CA PRO A 157 -3.13 11.43 -0.51
C PRO A 157 -3.82 10.80 0.71
N LYS A 158 -4.50 9.67 0.50
CA LYS A 158 -4.96 8.83 1.61
C LYS A 158 -3.83 7.96 2.18
N PRO A 159 -4.00 7.36 3.37
CA PRO A 159 -2.98 6.50 3.99
C PRO A 159 -2.50 5.32 3.13
N HIS A 160 -3.30 4.81 2.19
CA HIS A 160 -2.90 3.74 1.26
C HIS A 160 -2.16 4.24 0.00
N PHE A 161 -2.05 5.54 -0.24
CA PHE A 161 -1.37 6.07 -1.43
C PHE A 161 0.11 5.65 -1.52
N PRO A 162 0.89 5.63 -0.41
CA PRO A 162 2.26 5.13 -0.43
C PRO A 162 2.38 3.68 -0.90
N GLU A 163 1.39 2.82 -0.60
CA GLU A 163 1.37 1.43 -1.09
C GLU A 163 1.22 1.37 -2.61
N VAL A 164 0.36 2.22 -3.18
CA VAL A 164 0.23 2.35 -4.64
C VAL A 164 1.54 2.81 -5.28
N LYS A 165 2.19 3.84 -4.71
CA LYS A 165 3.50 4.32 -5.17
C LYS A 165 4.55 3.20 -5.13
N ARG A 166 4.55 2.39 -4.06
CA ARG A 166 5.52 1.32 -3.84
C ARG A 166 5.29 0.11 -4.75
N ALA A 167 4.05 -0.31 -4.92
CA ALA A 167 3.68 -1.44 -5.76
C ALA A 167 4.02 -1.16 -7.23
N TYR A 168 3.72 0.04 -7.72
CA TYR A 168 3.89 0.41 -9.13
C TYR A 168 5.24 1.07 -9.46
N GLN A 169 6.26 0.88 -8.62
CA GLN A 169 7.60 1.37 -8.94
C GLN A 169 8.27 0.49 -10.01
N TRP A 170 8.95 1.12 -10.95
CA TRP A 170 9.55 0.45 -12.12
C TRP A 170 11.02 0.04 -11.93
N ILE A 171 11.53 0.09 -10.70
CA ILE A 171 12.88 -0.36 -10.36
C ILE A 171 12.77 -1.36 -9.21
N GLY A 172 13.17 -2.60 -9.50
CA GLY A 172 13.22 -3.68 -8.52
C GLY A 172 14.57 -3.71 -7.83
N PHE A 173 14.56 -3.99 -6.52
CA PHE A 173 15.75 -4.15 -5.70
C PHE A 173 15.67 -5.46 -4.94
N LYS A 174 16.75 -6.24 -4.94
CA LYS A 174 16.91 -7.44 -4.11
C LYS A 174 18.27 -7.40 -3.44
N ASP A 175 18.27 -7.44 -2.11
CA ASP A 175 19.51 -7.52 -1.34
C ASP A 175 20.24 -8.85 -1.59
N LEU A 176 21.54 -8.76 -1.82
CA LEU A 176 22.45 -9.89 -1.99
C LEU A 176 23.45 -9.99 -0.83
N GLY A 177 23.39 -9.10 0.16
CA GLY A 177 24.32 -9.02 1.29
C GLY A 177 25.59 -8.21 0.98
N ASP A 178 26.32 -7.84 2.03
CA ASP A 178 27.62 -7.14 1.95
C ASP A 178 27.61 -5.88 1.06
N GLY A 179 26.49 -5.13 1.07
CA GLY A 179 26.33 -3.92 0.27
C GLY A 179 26.08 -4.16 -1.22
N LYS A 180 25.77 -5.40 -1.63
CA LYS A 180 25.41 -5.73 -3.01
C LYS A 180 23.90 -5.82 -3.16
N VAL A 181 23.37 -5.18 -4.20
CA VAL A 181 21.93 -5.19 -4.52
C VAL A 181 21.75 -5.55 -5.97
N LEU A 182 20.92 -6.56 -6.26
CA LEU A 182 20.45 -6.82 -7.62
C LEU A 182 19.41 -5.75 -7.98
N VAL A 183 19.70 -4.98 -9.03
CA VAL A 183 18.78 -3.96 -9.56
C VAL A 183 18.16 -4.48 -10.85
N LYS A 184 16.83 -4.46 -10.94
CA LYS A 184 16.07 -4.82 -12.14
C LYS A 184 15.39 -3.58 -12.72
N ASN A 185 15.70 -3.26 -13.98
CA ASN A 185 15.00 -2.22 -14.71
C ASN A 185 13.69 -2.78 -15.29
N ARG A 186 12.54 -2.37 -14.75
CA ARG A 186 11.22 -2.80 -15.23
C ARG A 186 10.60 -1.82 -16.23
N PHE A 187 11.24 -0.69 -16.53
CA PHE A 187 10.76 0.19 -17.60
C PHE A 187 10.85 -0.50 -18.96
N ALA A 188 9.90 -0.21 -19.84
CA ALA A 188 9.91 -0.70 -21.23
C ALA A 188 10.86 0.08 -22.15
N PHE A 189 11.08 1.38 -21.91
CA PHE A 189 11.81 2.27 -22.82
C PHE A 189 12.81 3.22 -22.14
N THR A 190 12.96 3.14 -20.83
CA THR A 190 13.78 4.09 -20.04
C THR A 190 15.02 3.40 -19.48
N ASP A 191 16.20 3.92 -19.80
CA ASP A 191 17.47 3.50 -19.18
C ASP A 191 17.64 4.12 -17.77
N LEU A 192 18.23 3.37 -16.84
CA LEU A 192 18.41 3.83 -15.46
C LEU A 192 19.46 4.93 -15.26
N SER A 193 20.25 5.26 -16.28
CA SER A 193 21.18 6.42 -16.26
C SER A 193 20.49 7.78 -16.07
N ARG A 194 19.16 7.83 -16.23
CA ARG A 194 18.32 9.00 -15.92
C ARG A 194 18.13 9.24 -14.42
N TYR A 195 18.49 8.30 -13.57
CA TYR A 195 18.27 8.38 -12.13
C TYR A 195 19.58 8.47 -11.35
N THR A 196 19.49 9.06 -10.15
CA THR A 196 20.56 9.03 -9.14
C THR A 196 20.13 8.08 -8.02
N PHE A 197 20.97 7.11 -7.71
CA PHE A 197 20.75 6.16 -6.63
C PHE A 197 21.40 6.68 -5.34
N ARG A 198 20.64 6.69 -4.25
CA ARG A 198 21.06 7.19 -2.93
C ARG A 198 20.77 6.13 -1.90
N TRP A 199 21.62 6.04 -0.88
CA TRP A 199 21.41 5.12 0.21
C TRP A 199 21.53 5.84 1.56
N THR A 200 20.80 5.33 2.55
CA THR A 200 20.92 5.72 3.95
C THR A 200 20.95 4.49 4.82
N ILE A 201 21.76 4.49 5.88
CA ILE A 201 21.71 3.49 6.94
C ILE A 201 21.08 4.14 8.16
N VAL A 202 20.04 3.50 8.69
CA VAL A 202 19.28 3.99 9.85
C VAL A 202 19.26 2.94 10.96
N SER A 203 19.14 3.39 12.19
CA SER A 203 18.82 2.57 13.37
C SER A 203 17.57 3.13 14.05
N ASP A 204 17.15 2.50 15.15
CA ASP A 204 16.08 3.02 16.02
C ASP A 204 16.38 4.43 16.56
N ASP A 205 17.68 4.80 16.66
CA ASP A 205 18.14 6.12 17.09
C ASP A 205 18.17 7.15 15.95
N GLY A 206 17.86 6.76 14.71
CA GLY A 206 17.80 7.63 13.53
C GLY A 206 18.88 7.38 12.48
N LEU A 207 19.29 8.42 11.76
CA LEU A 207 20.25 8.34 10.65
C LEU A 207 21.67 8.06 11.15
N VAL A 208 22.29 6.98 10.66
CA VAL A 208 23.67 6.57 10.99
C VAL A 208 24.66 7.00 9.91
N ALA A 209 24.32 6.75 8.64
CA ALA A 209 25.16 7.10 7.50
C ALA A 209 24.32 7.33 6.24
N SER A 210 24.87 8.04 5.26
CA SER A 210 24.26 8.19 3.94
C SER A 210 25.31 8.36 2.86
N GLY A 211 24.89 8.14 1.62
CA GLY A 211 25.75 8.34 0.45
C GLY A 211 24.99 8.24 -0.86
N GLU A 212 25.71 8.49 -1.94
CA GLU A 212 25.25 8.22 -3.29
C GLU A 212 25.90 6.92 -3.78
N ALA A 213 25.15 6.14 -4.56
CA ALA A 213 25.73 4.98 -5.24
C ALA A 213 26.44 5.43 -6.54
N PRO A 214 27.32 4.58 -7.11
CA PRO A 214 27.95 4.87 -8.39
C PRO A 214 26.93 5.12 -9.51
N SER A 215 27.34 5.85 -10.56
CA SER A 215 26.52 6.02 -11.76
C SER A 215 26.15 4.66 -12.35
N PHE A 216 24.86 4.44 -12.61
CA PHE A 216 24.34 3.13 -12.96
C PHE A 216 23.42 3.21 -14.19
N ALA A 217 23.98 2.92 -15.36
CA ALA A 217 23.22 2.76 -16.61
C ALA A 217 22.76 1.30 -16.72
N LEU A 218 21.48 1.08 -16.97
CA LEU A 218 20.91 -0.25 -17.11
C LEU A 218 19.75 -0.17 -18.10
N ALA A 219 19.87 -0.88 -19.21
CA ALA A 219 18.89 -0.86 -20.29
C ALA A 219 17.51 -1.39 -19.83
N PRO A 220 16.41 -0.99 -20.50
CA PRO A 220 15.08 -1.53 -20.27
C PRO A 220 15.05 -3.07 -20.17
N GLY A 221 14.36 -3.61 -19.17
CA GLY A 221 14.21 -5.05 -18.95
C GLY A 221 15.44 -5.77 -18.38
N ALA A 222 16.61 -5.14 -18.35
CA ALA A 222 17.84 -5.76 -17.85
C ALA A 222 17.90 -5.81 -16.31
N GLU A 223 18.74 -6.70 -15.79
CA GLU A 223 19.11 -6.78 -14.39
C GLU A 223 20.63 -6.82 -14.21
N ARG A 224 21.14 -6.18 -13.16
CA ARG A 224 22.58 -6.19 -12.83
C ARG A 224 22.80 -5.90 -11.35
N GLU A 225 23.85 -6.50 -10.79
CA GLU A 225 24.35 -6.17 -9.45
C GLU A 225 24.88 -4.72 -9.41
N MET A 226 24.53 -4.01 -8.34
CA MET A 226 25.10 -2.74 -7.91
C MET A 226 25.81 -2.96 -6.59
N THR A 227 27.09 -2.61 -6.51
CA THR A 227 27.85 -2.61 -5.26
C THR A 227 27.83 -1.22 -4.64
N LEU A 228 27.39 -1.13 -3.39
CA LEU A 228 27.37 0.09 -2.60
C LEU A 228 28.63 0.18 -1.73
N GLU A 229 29.28 1.34 -1.75
CA GLU A 229 30.40 1.63 -0.86
C GLU A 229 29.88 2.01 0.54
N LEU A 230 29.57 0.99 1.34
CA LEU A 230 29.04 1.20 2.70
C LEU A 230 30.17 1.36 3.72
N PRO A 231 30.06 2.31 4.67
CA PRO A 231 31.05 2.46 5.72
C PRO A 231 30.99 1.28 6.69
N ARG A 232 32.13 0.96 7.31
CA ARG A 232 32.16 0.01 8.43
C ARG A 232 31.54 0.67 9.67
N ILE A 233 30.37 0.20 10.08
CA ILE A 233 29.66 0.74 11.24
C ILE A 233 29.87 -0.19 12.44
N LYS A 234 30.35 0.39 13.55
CA LYS A 234 30.33 -0.29 14.84
C LYS A 234 28.93 -0.17 15.42
N VAL A 235 28.33 -1.30 15.74
CA VAL A 235 26.94 -1.40 16.20
C VAL A 235 26.95 -1.70 17.69
N LYS A 236 26.17 -0.96 18.46
CA LYS A 236 25.96 -1.26 19.88
C LYS A 236 25.10 -2.54 20.00
N PRO A 237 25.21 -3.29 21.10
CA PRO A 237 24.28 -4.37 21.37
C PRO A 237 22.82 -3.89 21.33
N GLY A 238 21.92 -4.73 20.80
CA GLY A 238 20.49 -4.44 20.70
C GLY A 238 20.12 -3.41 19.64
N THR A 239 21.02 -3.12 18.70
CA THR A 239 20.75 -2.17 17.61
C THR A 239 20.59 -2.90 16.28
N SER A 240 19.45 -2.67 15.63
CA SER A 240 19.23 -3.03 14.24
C SER A 240 19.63 -1.90 13.31
N LEU A 241 20.30 -2.24 12.21
CA LEU A 241 20.62 -1.33 11.12
C LEU A 241 19.84 -1.72 9.88
N TYR A 242 19.21 -0.73 9.26
CA TYR A 242 18.49 -0.87 8.00
C TYR A 242 19.15 -0.04 6.90
N LEU A 243 19.35 -0.64 5.74
CA LEU A 243 19.78 0.03 4.51
C LEU A 243 18.53 0.44 3.72
N ASN A 244 18.33 1.75 3.55
CA ASN A 244 17.39 2.27 2.56
C ASN A 244 18.14 2.58 1.27
N LEU A 245 17.55 2.19 0.14
CA LEU A 245 18.02 2.53 -1.20
C LEU A 245 16.89 3.24 -1.94
N ALA A 246 17.20 4.36 -2.59
CA ALA A 246 16.24 5.17 -3.34
C ALA A 246 16.80 5.57 -4.70
N ALA A 247 15.95 5.55 -5.73
CA ALA A 247 16.24 6.11 -7.05
C ALA A 247 15.49 7.42 -7.24
N THR A 248 16.20 8.49 -7.60
CA THR A 248 15.67 9.84 -7.72
C THR A 248 15.92 10.45 -9.10
N LEU A 249 15.04 11.36 -9.55
CA LEU A 249 15.23 12.07 -10.82
C LEU A 249 16.54 12.87 -10.84
N LYS A 250 17.34 12.71 -11.90
CA LYS A 250 18.60 13.45 -12.09
C LYS A 250 18.39 14.90 -12.58
N ALA A 251 17.27 15.17 -13.23
CA ALA A 251 16.86 16.47 -13.75
C ALA A 251 15.35 16.69 -13.56
N ASP A 252 14.89 17.93 -13.74
CA ASP A 252 13.46 18.25 -13.71
C ASP A 252 12.72 17.56 -14.86
N GLU A 253 11.50 17.11 -14.57
CA GLU A 253 10.54 16.58 -15.54
C GLU A 253 9.27 17.41 -15.51
N ARG A 254 8.43 17.31 -16.55
CA ARG A 254 7.17 18.09 -16.61
C ARG A 254 6.21 17.84 -15.45
N TRP A 255 6.36 16.72 -14.75
CA TRP A 255 5.46 16.23 -13.72
C TRP A 255 6.09 16.19 -12.32
N ALA A 256 7.41 16.36 -12.19
CA ALA A 256 8.10 16.41 -10.90
C ALA A 256 9.48 17.08 -11.02
N ALA A 257 9.94 17.69 -9.94
CA ALA A 257 11.27 18.29 -9.87
C ALA A 257 12.39 17.24 -9.75
N LYS A 258 13.62 17.64 -10.09
CA LYS A 258 14.85 16.93 -9.80
C LYS A 258 14.87 16.49 -8.33
N GLY A 259 15.35 15.27 -8.08
CA GLY A 259 15.41 14.69 -6.75
C GLY A 259 14.13 13.98 -6.31
N TRP A 260 13.04 14.03 -7.10
CA TRP A 260 11.84 13.25 -6.83
C TRP A 260 12.13 11.74 -6.82
N GLU A 261 11.66 11.04 -5.80
CA GLU A 261 11.86 9.60 -5.62
C GLU A 261 10.88 8.78 -6.46
N ILE A 262 11.43 7.91 -7.31
CA ILE A 262 10.71 7.05 -8.26
C ILE A 262 10.54 5.62 -7.74
N ALA A 263 11.50 5.16 -6.94
CA ALA A 263 11.52 3.82 -6.40
C ALA A 263 12.36 3.81 -5.11
N ASN A 264 11.98 2.96 -4.15
CA ASN A 264 12.76 2.73 -2.95
C ASN A 264 12.68 1.26 -2.49
N ALA A 265 13.57 0.89 -1.59
CA ALA A 265 13.53 -0.34 -0.83
C ALA A 265 14.29 -0.17 0.50
N GLN A 266 13.92 -0.98 1.50
CA GLN A 266 14.62 -1.09 2.77
C GLN A 266 15.01 -2.55 3.01
N PHE A 267 16.23 -2.77 3.50
CA PHE A 267 16.79 -4.08 3.81
C PHE A 267 17.38 -4.07 5.21
N LEU A 268 17.24 -5.18 5.94
CA LEU A 268 17.95 -5.38 7.20
C LEU A 268 19.44 -5.59 6.89
N LEU A 269 20.28 -4.64 7.27
CA LEU A 269 21.73 -4.71 7.03
C LEU A 269 22.43 -5.51 8.12
N LYS A 270 22.02 -5.30 9.37
CA LYS A 270 22.59 -6.00 10.53
C LYS A 270 21.61 -5.94 11.69
N ASP A 271 21.50 -7.06 12.41
CA ASP A 271 20.77 -7.13 13.67
C ASP A 271 21.75 -7.55 14.77
N ALA A 272 22.05 -6.63 15.69
CA ALA A 272 22.96 -6.90 16.79
C ALA A 272 22.15 -7.36 18.01
N PRO A 273 22.43 -8.54 18.58
CA PRO A 273 21.66 -9.05 19.72
C PRO A 273 21.73 -8.08 20.90
N SER A 274 20.61 -7.92 21.59
CA SER A 274 20.55 -7.15 22.83
C SER A 274 21.38 -7.81 23.93
N GLU A 275 22.06 -6.98 24.72
CA GLU A 275 22.61 -7.44 25.99
C GLU A 275 21.46 -7.74 26.96
N ALA A 276 21.69 -8.73 27.83
CA ALA A 276 20.75 -9.01 28.91
C ALA A 276 20.59 -7.76 29.79
N ALA A 277 19.34 -7.37 30.07
CA ALA A 277 19.07 -6.25 30.94
C ALA A 277 19.77 -6.47 32.30
N THR A 278 20.49 -5.45 32.77
CA THR A 278 21.08 -5.51 34.10
C THR A 278 19.96 -5.48 35.13
N ILE A 279 19.80 -6.58 35.87
CA ILE A 279 18.81 -6.65 36.95
C ILE A 279 19.27 -5.72 38.05
N THR A 280 18.58 -4.59 38.19
CA THR A 280 18.85 -3.66 39.28
C THR A 280 18.16 -4.18 40.53
N LYS A 281 18.90 -4.40 41.62
CA LYS A 281 18.29 -4.72 42.91
C LYS A 281 17.68 -3.45 43.49
N GLY A 282 16.42 -3.52 43.89
CA GLY A 282 15.72 -2.47 44.60
C GLY A 282 14.78 -3.06 45.63
N ASP A 283 14.57 -2.34 46.72
CA ASP A 283 13.61 -2.76 47.74
C ASP A 283 12.20 -2.53 47.21
N LEU A 284 11.43 -3.62 47.12
CA LEU A 284 10.02 -3.59 46.81
C LEU A 284 9.25 -3.93 48.07
N ASN A 285 8.29 -3.07 48.42
CA ASN A 285 7.36 -3.36 49.49
C ASN A 285 6.07 -3.93 48.89
N LEU A 286 5.75 -5.15 49.31
CA LEU A 286 4.59 -5.91 48.90
C LEU A 286 3.54 -5.90 50.01
N GLN A 287 2.35 -5.41 49.70
CA GLN A 287 1.21 -5.41 50.61
C GLN A 287 0.07 -6.18 49.99
N THR A 288 -0.53 -7.09 50.77
CA THR A 288 -1.72 -7.84 50.36
C THR A 288 -2.88 -7.46 51.25
N SER A 289 -4.01 -7.10 50.66
CA SER A 289 -5.25 -6.82 51.41
C SER A 289 -5.87 -8.12 51.94
N SER A 290 -6.81 -8.03 52.88
CA SER A 290 -7.58 -9.19 53.33
C SER A 290 -8.42 -9.84 52.21
N ALA A 291 -8.75 -9.09 51.16
CA ALA A 291 -9.46 -9.58 49.97
C ALA A 291 -8.52 -10.23 48.93
N GLY A 292 -7.20 -10.18 49.16
CA GLY A 292 -6.18 -10.74 48.27
C GLY A 292 -5.57 -9.75 47.28
N ASP A 293 -6.04 -8.50 47.25
CA ASP A 293 -5.51 -7.47 46.33
C ASP A 293 -4.04 -7.18 46.64
N LEU A 294 -3.25 -7.01 45.59
CA LEU A 294 -1.81 -6.86 45.70
C LEU A 294 -1.42 -5.42 45.42
N ARG A 295 -0.63 -4.81 46.31
CA ARG A 295 0.01 -3.52 46.08
C ARG A 295 1.52 -3.67 46.18
N ILE A 296 2.23 -3.23 45.15
CA ILE A 296 3.68 -3.21 45.06
C ILE A 296 4.13 -1.76 45.08
N THR A 297 5.01 -1.38 46.00
CA THR A 297 5.58 -0.03 46.07
C THR A 297 7.10 -0.10 45.95
N GLY A 298 7.64 0.70 45.01
CA GLY A 298 9.06 0.97 44.89
C GLY A 298 9.35 2.45 45.20
N GLY A 299 10.61 2.87 45.06
CA GLY A 299 11.04 4.20 45.48
C GLY A 299 10.24 5.37 44.87
N THR A 300 9.84 5.27 43.60
CA THR A 300 9.11 6.35 42.91
C THR A 300 7.83 5.89 42.22
N PHE A 301 7.41 4.63 42.42
CA PHE A 301 6.29 4.05 41.71
C PHE A 301 5.46 3.13 42.61
N ALA A 302 4.20 2.94 42.25
CA ALA A 302 3.37 1.90 42.82
C ALA A 302 2.55 1.19 41.74
N LEU A 303 2.28 -0.09 41.98
CA LEU A 303 1.40 -0.93 41.20
C LEU A 303 0.33 -1.51 42.13
N ALA A 304 -0.90 -1.63 41.66
CA ALA A 304 -1.94 -2.35 42.38
C ALA A 304 -2.70 -3.28 41.44
N PHE A 305 -3.03 -4.47 41.93
CA PHE A 305 -3.75 -5.50 41.20
C PHE A 305 -4.96 -5.95 42.00
N ASP A 306 -6.10 -6.02 41.34
CA ASP A 306 -7.33 -6.59 41.88
C ASP A 306 -7.29 -8.11 41.74
N HIS A 307 -7.47 -8.82 42.85
CA HIS A 307 -7.33 -10.28 42.87
C HIS A 307 -8.47 -11.00 42.14
N ALA A 308 -9.69 -10.44 42.17
CA ALA A 308 -10.86 -11.06 41.59
C ALA A 308 -10.85 -11.04 40.05
N THR A 309 -10.38 -9.93 39.48
CA THR A 309 -10.33 -9.69 38.04
C THR A 309 -8.97 -9.96 37.43
N GLY A 310 -7.90 -9.99 38.25
CA GLY A 310 -6.51 -10.02 37.79
C GLY A 310 -6.05 -8.71 37.14
N GLY A 311 -6.87 -7.66 37.20
CA GLY A 311 -6.61 -6.38 36.52
C GLY A 311 -5.65 -5.49 37.30
N LEU A 312 -4.81 -4.73 36.58
CA LEU A 312 -3.99 -3.67 37.16
C LEU A 312 -4.88 -2.43 37.41
N THR A 313 -5.04 -2.07 38.68
CA THR A 313 -5.89 -0.96 39.15
C THR A 313 -5.10 0.32 39.42
N GLU A 314 -3.79 0.21 39.61
CA GLU A 314 -2.90 1.36 39.73
C GLU A 314 -1.59 1.14 38.98
N LEU A 315 -1.17 2.18 38.26
CA LEU A 315 0.19 2.36 37.78
C LEU A 315 0.59 3.78 38.11
N SER A 316 1.20 4.02 39.26
CA SER A 316 1.55 5.36 39.70
C SER A 316 3.03 5.64 39.64
N ARG A 317 3.38 6.90 39.34
CA ARG A 317 4.74 7.43 39.42
C ARG A 317 4.71 8.81 40.05
N GLY A 318 5.55 9.04 41.07
CA GLY A 318 5.58 10.31 41.81
C GLY A 318 4.24 10.69 42.45
N GLY A 319 3.49 9.69 42.93
CA GLY A 319 2.18 9.89 43.57
C GLY A 319 1.01 10.12 42.62
N ARG A 320 1.23 10.14 41.30
CA ARG A 320 0.18 10.28 40.29
C ARG A 320 -0.13 8.93 39.66
N ASN A 321 -1.39 8.47 39.76
CA ASN A 321 -1.85 7.31 38.99
C ASN A 321 -1.95 7.69 37.51
N LEU A 322 -1.41 6.82 36.66
CA LEU A 322 -1.37 6.97 35.21
C LEU A 322 -2.56 6.26 34.54
N LEU A 323 -3.29 5.42 35.27
CA LEU A 323 -4.48 4.75 34.76
C LEU A 323 -5.72 5.64 34.91
N LEU A 324 -6.63 5.50 33.95
CA LEU A 324 -7.97 6.05 34.05
C LEU A 324 -8.80 5.26 35.08
N PRO A 325 -9.93 5.81 35.57
CA PRO A 325 -10.89 5.06 36.37
C PRO A 325 -11.28 3.76 35.67
N GLY A 326 -11.17 2.64 36.37
CA GLY A 326 -11.38 1.29 35.82
C GLY A 326 -10.12 0.48 35.54
N GLY A 327 -8.93 1.08 35.65
CA GLY A 327 -7.65 0.37 35.52
C GLY A 327 -7.32 -0.07 34.08
N GLY A 328 -6.42 -1.03 33.93
CA GLY A 328 -6.00 -1.61 32.66
C GLY A 328 -4.53 -2.04 32.67
N PRO A 329 -4.06 -2.78 31.65
CA PRO A 329 -4.72 -3.06 30.38
C PRO A 329 -5.83 -4.10 30.48
N THR A 330 -6.81 -4.02 29.57
CA THR A 330 -7.85 -5.03 29.38
C THR A 330 -7.69 -5.71 28.02
N LEU A 331 -8.19 -6.94 27.91
CA LEU A 331 -8.22 -7.64 26.63
C LEU A 331 -9.18 -6.92 25.67
N HIS A 332 -8.68 -6.50 24.52
CA HIS A 332 -9.48 -5.88 23.46
C HIS A 332 -9.38 -6.70 22.17
N LEU A 333 -10.46 -7.39 21.82
CA LEU A 333 -10.57 -8.26 20.63
C LEU A 333 -11.42 -7.64 19.51
N TRP A 334 -11.58 -6.32 19.54
CA TRP A 334 -12.47 -5.61 18.64
C TRP A 334 -11.74 -4.46 17.95
N ARG A 335 -12.27 -4.01 16.82
CA ARG A 335 -11.89 -2.77 16.14
C ARG A 335 -13.16 -2.12 15.60
N ALA A 336 -13.16 -0.79 15.49
CA ALA A 336 -14.24 -0.10 14.79
C ALA A 336 -14.35 -0.67 13.37
N GLN A 337 -15.57 -1.06 12.99
CA GLN A 337 -15.82 -1.74 11.73
C GLN A 337 -15.48 -0.81 10.56
N HIS A 338 -14.80 -1.39 9.58
CA HIS A 338 -14.73 -0.82 8.23
C HIS A 338 -15.78 -1.54 7.38
N ARG A 339 -16.17 -0.96 6.24
CA ARG A 339 -17.19 -1.58 5.37
C ARG A 339 -16.87 -3.04 4.98
N ASN A 340 -15.60 -3.41 4.78
CA ASN A 340 -15.23 -4.79 4.44
C ASN A 340 -15.37 -5.79 5.61
N ASP A 341 -15.73 -5.31 6.81
CA ASP A 341 -16.20 -6.16 7.91
C ASP A 341 -17.71 -6.50 7.74
N ASP A 342 -18.43 -5.83 6.83
CA ASP A 342 -19.90 -5.90 6.66
C ASP A 342 -20.38 -6.68 5.41
N GLY A 343 -19.49 -7.35 4.66
CA GLY A 343 -19.87 -8.26 3.55
C GLY A 343 -19.23 -7.95 2.21
#